data_AF-A0A7C2P3A8-F1
#
_entry.id   AF-A0A7C2P3A8-F1
#
_cell.length_a   1.000
_cell.length_b   1.000
_cell.length_c   1.000
_cell.angle_alpha   90.00
_cell.angle_beta   90.00
_cell.angle_gamma   90.00
#
_symmetry.space_group_name_H-M   'P 1'
#
loop_
_entity.id
_entity.type
_entity.pdbx_description
1 polymer ?
#
loop_
_entity_poly.entity_id
_entity_poly.type
_entity_poly.pdbx_seq_one_letter_code
_entity_poly.pdbx_strand_id
1 'polypeptide(L)'
;MIVIPMGGNISITTSFKISNFLKSKFNFEPSMLILPCASGDPKYFPEICEFWERAFKRVKLIPFHKKANTKYTESDWDKFLEDANFVFFSGGDQKRIIELVRDSYLHERLLERLKNDEDFAVGGTSAGAAVLGELCILRGSNTNFSRVRVTKGLNFISGFIVDQHFKERKRFGRLIYALDSFKLNGVGVDEDTALIYERNKGFTKILGNGYVWFFEYLGDKSLKLYFASENEEV
;
A
#
# COMPACT_ATOMS: atom_id res chain seq x y z
N MET A 1 11.23 -0.73 -10.14
CA MET A 1 10.44 -0.71 -8.89
C MET A 1 8.96 -0.47 -9.13
N ILE A 2 8.14 -1.24 -8.42
CA ILE A 2 6.68 -1.13 -8.41
C ILE A 2 6.17 -0.90 -6.98
N VAL A 3 5.19 -0.02 -6.83
CA VAL A 3 4.42 0.17 -5.60
C VAL A 3 2.94 -0.09 -5.88
N ILE A 4 2.28 -0.90 -5.05
CA ILE A 4 0.89 -1.34 -5.27
C ILE A 4 0.00 -1.01 -4.07
N PRO A 5 -0.55 0.21 -3.97
CA PRO A 5 -1.64 0.50 -3.04
C PRO A 5 -2.94 -0.20 -3.46
N MET A 6 -3.57 -0.87 -2.50
CA MET A 6 -4.82 -1.61 -2.68
C MET A 6 -5.91 -1.07 -1.74
N GLY A 7 -7.10 -0.81 -2.27
CA GLY A 7 -8.14 -0.11 -1.50
C GLY A 7 -8.76 -0.91 -0.35
N GLY A 8 -8.45 -2.21 -0.22
CA GLY A 8 -9.05 -3.08 0.80
C GLY A 8 -10.03 -4.08 0.21
N ASN A 9 -10.40 -5.11 0.98
CA ASN A 9 -11.34 -6.16 0.57
C ASN A 9 -11.03 -6.72 -0.84
N ILE A 10 -9.75 -7.02 -1.08
CA ILE A 10 -9.29 -7.56 -2.37
C ILE A 10 -9.92 -8.93 -2.60
N SER A 11 -10.55 -9.10 -3.75
CA SER A 11 -11.11 -10.37 -4.18
C SER A 11 -10.02 -11.31 -4.67
N ILE A 12 -10.34 -12.60 -4.73
CA ILE A 12 -9.44 -13.59 -5.32
C ILE A 12 -9.09 -13.24 -6.78
N THR A 13 -10.06 -12.75 -7.55
CA THR A 13 -9.84 -12.36 -8.96
C THR A 13 -8.82 -11.24 -9.07
N THR A 14 -8.94 -10.19 -8.24
CA THR A 14 -7.98 -9.08 -8.23
C THR A 14 -6.61 -9.52 -7.74
N SER A 15 -6.53 -10.44 -6.78
CA SER A 15 -5.24 -11.01 -6.36
C SER A 15 -4.52 -11.77 -7.47
N PHE A 16 -5.24 -12.53 -8.32
CA PHE A 16 -4.68 -13.17 -9.51
C PHE A 16 -4.21 -12.15 -10.54
N LYS A 17 -4.96 -11.06 -10.76
CA LYS A 17 -4.54 -9.99 -11.66
C LYS A 17 -3.22 -9.35 -11.21
N ILE A 18 -3.07 -9.09 -9.91
CA ILE A 18 -1.82 -8.56 -9.33
C ILE A 18 -0.67 -9.56 -9.52
N SER A 19 -0.87 -10.83 -9.17
CA SER A 19 0.14 -11.88 -9.35
C SER A 19 0.58 -12.01 -10.81
N ASN A 20 -0.36 -12.07 -11.75
CA ASN A 20 -0.09 -12.15 -13.18
C ASN A 20 0.63 -10.91 -13.71
N PHE A 21 0.26 -9.72 -13.23
CA PHE A 21 0.96 -8.48 -13.57
C PHE A 21 2.43 -8.52 -13.14
N LEU A 22 2.70 -8.87 -11.88
CA LEU A 22 4.07 -8.97 -11.36
C LEU A 22 4.86 -10.07 -12.07
N LYS A 23 4.26 -11.23 -12.31
CA LYS A 23 4.87 -12.33 -13.06
C LYS A 23 5.27 -11.91 -14.47
N SER A 24 4.38 -11.20 -15.16
CA SER A 24 4.65 -10.67 -16.50
C SER A 24 5.78 -9.64 -16.46
N LYS A 25 5.77 -8.76 -15.45
CA LYS A 25 6.80 -7.73 -15.30
C LYS A 25 8.19 -8.31 -15.03
N PHE A 26 8.28 -9.26 -14.11
CA PHE A 26 9.54 -9.85 -13.64
C PHE A 26 9.99 -11.04 -14.49
N ASN A 27 9.12 -11.54 -15.37
CA ASN A 27 9.37 -12.71 -16.21
C ASN A 27 9.61 -14.02 -15.43
N PHE A 28 9.15 -14.10 -14.18
CA PHE A 28 9.16 -15.31 -13.35
C PHE A 28 8.07 -15.23 -12.26
N GLU A 29 7.85 -16.33 -11.52
CA GLU A 29 6.87 -16.38 -10.42
C GLU A 29 7.41 -15.63 -9.19
N PRO A 30 6.86 -14.47 -8.78
CA PRO A 30 7.38 -13.71 -7.66
C PRO A 30 7.17 -14.43 -6.32
N SER A 31 8.16 -14.35 -5.43
CA SER A 31 8.00 -14.72 -4.01
C SER A 31 7.39 -13.57 -3.23
N MET A 32 6.31 -13.85 -2.49
CA MET A 32 5.60 -12.87 -1.68
C MET A 32 5.98 -12.99 -0.19
N LEU A 33 6.35 -11.87 0.43
CA LEU A 33 6.61 -11.74 1.85
C LEU A 33 5.50 -10.91 2.51
N ILE A 34 4.72 -11.52 3.38
CA ILE A 34 3.61 -10.88 4.09
C ILE A 34 4.08 -10.36 5.45
N LEU A 35 3.82 -9.07 5.69
CA LEU A 35 4.08 -8.38 6.95
C LEU A 35 2.75 -7.96 7.60
N PRO A 36 2.26 -8.68 8.62
CA PRO A 36 0.94 -8.46 9.22
C PRO A 36 0.92 -7.37 10.31
N CYS A 37 1.71 -6.31 10.12
CA CYS A 37 1.99 -5.26 11.10
C CYS A 37 0.73 -4.57 11.65
N ALA A 38 -0.30 -4.46 10.81
CA ALA A 38 -1.52 -3.74 11.11
C ALA A 38 -2.54 -4.55 11.93
N SER A 39 -2.74 -5.83 11.62
CA SER A 39 -3.69 -6.71 12.32
C SER A 39 -3.23 -7.01 13.74
N GLY A 40 -1.97 -7.42 13.88
CA GLY A 40 -1.31 -7.71 15.14
C GLY A 40 -1.94 -8.83 15.98
N ASP A 41 -2.91 -9.57 15.45
CA ASP A 41 -3.55 -10.72 16.09
C ASP A 41 -3.23 -11.98 15.26
N PRO A 42 -2.37 -12.89 15.78
CA PRO A 42 -1.92 -14.09 15.07
C PRO A 42 -3.03 -15.00 14.56
N LYS A 43 -4.23 -14.93 15.16
CA LYS A 43 -5.37 -15.77 14.75
C LYS A 43 -5.80 -15.54 13.29
N TYR A 44 -5.49 -14.37 12.71
CA TYR A 44 -5.81 -14.05 11.32
C TYR A 44 -4.69 -14.40 10.33
N PHE A 45 -3.52 -14.86 10.80
CA PHE A 45 -2.38 -15.13 9.91
C PHE A 45 -2.65 -16.29 8.95
N PRO A 46 -3.25 -17.42 9.37
CA PRO A 46 -3.61 -18.50 8.45
C PRO A 46 -4.52 -18.01 7.32
N GLU A 47 -5.58 -17.28 7.66
CA GLU A 47 -6.54 -16.75 6.67
C GLU A 47 -5.87 -15.81 5.65
N ILE A 48 -4.96 -14.93 6.11
CA ILE A 48 -4.22 -14.03 5.23
C ILE A 48 -3.29 -14.82 4.29
N CYS A 49 -2.57 -15.83 4.79
CA CYS A 49 -1.72 -16.69 3.97
C CYS A 49 -2.54 -17.47 2.95
N GLU A 50 -3.57 -18.20 3.41
CA GLU A 50 -4.44 -19.02 2.57
C GLU A 50 -5.07 -18.21 1.43
N PHE A 51 -5.45 -16.95 1.69
CA PHE A 51 -5.94 -16.06 0.65
C PHE A 51 -4.91 -15.82 -0.45
N TRP A 52 -3.68 -15.42 -0.09
CA TRP A 52 -2.64 -15.06 -1.06
C TRP A 52 -1.96 -16.26 -1.72
N GLU A 53 -1.90 -17.41 -1.04
CA GLU A 53 -1.38 -18.68 -1.59
C GLU A 53 -2.19 -19.19 -2.78
N ARG A 54 -3.45 -18.75 -2.90
CA ARG A 54 -4.26 -19.05 -4.08
C ARG A 54 -3.76 -18.35 -5.34
N ALA A 55 -3.14 -17.18 -5.22
CA ALA A 55 -2.66 -16.38 -6.35
C ALA A 55 -1.14 -16.40 -6.52
N PHE A 56 -0.37 -16.61 -5.45
CA PHE A 56 1.09 -16.65 -5.44
C PHE A 56 1.57 -18.04 -5.05
N LYS A 57 2.50 -18.61 -5.83
CA LYS A 57 3.04 -19.96 -5.57
C LYS A 57 3.97 -20.01 -4.35
N ARG A 58 4.60 -18.90 -4.00
CA ARG A 58 5.55 -18.80 -2.89
C ARG A 58 5.11 -17.65 -2.00
N VAL A 59 4.53 -17.98 -0.85
CA VAL A 59 4.08 -17.02 0.16
C VAL A 59 4.79 -17.34 1.46
N LYS A 60 5.39 -16.32 2.07
CA LYS A 60 5.98 -16.41 3.41
C LYS A 60 5.42 -15.29 4.26
N LEU A 61 4.89 -15.62 5.43
CA LEU A 61 4.50 -14.62 6.42
C LEU A 61 5.55 -14.56 7.52
N ILE A 62 5.99 -13.35 7.85
CA ILE A 62 6.88 -13.09 8.99
C ILE A 62 6.04 -12.45 10.10
N PRO A 63 5.91 -13.08 11.28
CA PRO A 63 5.19 -12.51 12.43
C PRO A 63 5.80 -11.20 12.95
N PHE A 64 5.53 -10.09 12.28
CA PHE A 64 6.04 -8.78 12.62
C PHE A 64 4.92 -7.85 13.08
N HIS A 65 4.65 -7.85 14.39
CA HIS A 65 3.65 -6.98 15.00
C HIS A 65 3.92 -6.72 16.48
N LYS A 66 3.43 -5.57 16.97
CA LYS A 66 3.69 -5.06 18.33
C LYS A 66 3.29 -6.02 19.46
N LYS A 67 2.25 -6.85 19.25
CA LYS A 67 1.76 -7.79 20.28
C LYS A 67 2.58 -9.07 20.42
N ALA A 68 3.32 -9.50 19.39
CA ALA A 68 4.15 -10.70 19.49
C ALA A 68 5.45 -10.47 20.25
N ASN A 69 5.80 -9.21 20.54
CA ASN A 69 7.11 -8.82 21.10
C ASN A 69 8.29 -9.41 20.30
N THR A 70 8.07 -9.73 19.02
CA THR A 70 9.10 -10.25 18.13
C THR A 70 10.08 -9.13 17.79
N LYS A 71 11.34 -9.35 18.11
CA LYS A 71 12.47 -8.51 17.69
C LYS A 71 13.27 -9.28 16.65
N TYR A 72 13.39 -8.70 15.48
CA TYR A 72 14.24 -9.20 14.41
C TYR A 72 15.49 -8.34 14.32
N THR A 73 16.64 -8.97 14.21
CA THR A 73 17.92 -8.29 13.98
C THR A 73 18.01 -7.85 12.51
N GLU A 74 19.01 -7.02 12.18
CA GLU A 74 19.29 -6.65 10.79
C GLU A 74 19.56 -7.88 9.92
N SER A 75 20.34 -8.84 10.43
CA SER A 75 20.62 -10.10 9.73
C SER A 75 19.36 -10.95 9.48
N ASP A 76 18.39 -10.93 10.39
CA ASP A 76 17.11 -11.61 10.16
C ASP A 76 16.34 -10.96 9.00
N TRP A 77 16.30 -9.63 8.96
CA TRP A 77 15.66 -8.89 7.88
C TRP A 77 16.32 -9.12 6.54
N ASP A 78 17.66 -9.12 6.49
CA ASP A 78 18.39 -9.42 5.26
C ASP A 78 18.00 -10.80 4.70
N LYS A 79 17.97 -11.83 5.57
CA LYS A 79 17.53 -13.18 5.20
C LYS A 79 16.07 -13.25 4.76
N PHE A 80 15.18 -12.47 5.40
CA PHE A 80 13.77 -12.45 5.00
C PHE A 80 13.57 -11.76 3.65
N LEU A 81 14.41 -10.77 3.33
CA LEU A 81 14.30 -9.98 2.12
C LEU A 81 15.09 -10.55 0.94
N GLU A 82 16.07 -11.43 1.18
CA GLU A 82 16.94 -12.00 0.14
C GLU A 82 16.15 -12.53 -1.07
N ASP A 83 15.14 -13.37 -0.82
CA ASP A 83 14.34 -14.00 -1.88
C ASP A 83 12.99 -13.32 -2.14
N ALA A 84 12.66 -12.25 -1.42
CA ALA A 84 11.34 -11.62 -1.52
C ALA A 84 11.25 -10.75 -2.76
N ASN A 85 10.35 -11.01 -3.71
CA ASN A 85 10.12 -10.12 -4.86
C ASN A 85 8.96 -9.16 -4.62
N PHE A 86 8.03 -9.54 -3.75
CA PHE A 86 6.88 -8.72 -3.39
C PHE A 86 6.70 -8.65 -1.88
N VAL A 87 7.02 -7.50 -1.27
CA VAL A 87 6.75 -7.26 0.15
C VAL A 87 5.38 -6.63 0.31
N PHE A 88 4.53 -7.27 1.11
CA PHE A 88 3.13 -6.91 1.25
C PHE A 88 2.75 -6.59 2.70
N PHE A 89 2.21 -5.40 2.91
CA PHE A 89 1.64 -4.97 4.19
C PHE A 89 0.14 -5.29 4.26
N SER A 90 -0.26 -6.09 5.25
CA SER A 90 -1.67 -6.44 5.42
C SER A 90 -2.51 -5.29 6.03
N GLY A 91 -3.84 -5.47 6.03
CA GLY A 91 -4.79 -4.53 6.61
C GLY A 91 -4.85 -4.55 8.15
N GLY A 92 -5.49 -3.53 8.74
CA GLY A 92 -5.65 -3.37 10.19
C GLY A 92 -5.51 -1.91 10.62
N ASP A 93 -4.61 -1.63 11.56
CA ASP A 93 -4.27 -0.27 12.02
C ASP A 93 -2.97 0.24 11.39
N GLN A 94 -3.06 1.24 10.50
CA GLN A 94 -1.91 1.86 9.84
C GLN A 94 -0.93 2.52 10.83
N LYS A 95 -1.40 2.97 12.00
CA LYS A 95 -0.50 3.52 13.03
C LYS A 95 0.52 2.48 13.48
N ARG A 96 0.13 1.21 13.58
CA ARG A 96 1.04 0.14 13.99
C ARG A 96 2.11 -0.14 12.95
N ILE A 97 1.77 -0.06 11.66
CA ILE A 97 2.76 -0.18 10.58
C ILE A 97 3.77 0.97 10.70
N ILE A 98 3.30 2.21 10.84
CA ILE A 98 4.17 3.38 10.99
C ILE A 98 5.09 3.26 12.21
N GLU A 99 4.58 2.83 13.36
CA GLU A 99 5.38 2.66 14.58
C GLU A 99 6.47 1.57 14.46
N LEU A 100 6.23 0.53 13.67
CA LEU A 100 7.14 -0.62 13.55
C LEU A 100 8.14 -0.48 12.39
N VAL A 101 7.69 0.11 11.29
CA VAL A 101 8.43 0.09 10.01
C VAL A 101 9.14 1.40 9.78
N ARG A 102 8.46 2.56 9.95
CA ARG A 102 9.02 3.84 9.55
C ARG A 102 10.33 4.12 10.29
N ASP A 103 11.33 4.59 9.55
CA ASP A 103 12.67 4.90 10.04
C ASP A 103 13.43 3.69 10.67
N SER A 104 12.97 2.45 10.41
CA SER A 104 13.67 1.22 10.82
C SER A 104 14.61 0.70 9.73
N TYR A 105 15.50 -0.24 10.09
CA TYR A 105 16.35 -0.95 9.14
C TYR A 105 15.56 -1.60 7.99
N LEU A 106 14.42 -2.23 8.30
CA LEU A 106 13.52 -2.78 7.27
C LEU A 106 13.09 -1.71 6.27
N HIS A 107 12.72 -0.52 6.74
CA HIS A 107 12.25 0.55 5.86
C HIS A 107 13.35 1.08 4.95
N GLU A 108 14.55 1.28 5.47
CA GLU A 108 15.74 1.60 4.67
C GLU A 108 15.98 0.55 3.60
N ARG A 109 15.91 -0.74 3.97
CA ARG A 109 16.10 -1.86 3.04
C ARG A 109 15.06 -1.91 1.93
N LEU A 110 13.79 -1.66 2.27
CA LEU A 110 12.72 -1.59 1.29
C LEU A 110 12.91 -0.42 0.32
N LEU A 111 13.31 0.76 0.81
CA LEU A 111 13.59 1.93 -0.03
C LEU A 111 14.74 1.68 -1.01
N GLU A 112 15.82 1.06 -0.52
CA GLU A 112 16.98 0.73 -1.35
C GLU A 112 16.67 -0.35 -2.38
N ARG A 113 15.98 -1.43 -2.00
CA ARG A 113 15.57 -2.47 -2.95
C ARG A 113 14.64 -1.91 -3.99
N LEU A 114 13.66 -1.13 -3.58
CA LEU A 114 12.84 -0.36 -4.50
C LEU A 114 13.78 0.38 -5.48
N LYS A 115 14.78 1.14 -5.00
CA LYS A 115 15.62 1.99 -5.86
C LYS A 115 16.47 1.18 -6.86
N ASN A 116 16.99 0.04 -6.45
CA ASN A 116 18.08 -0.66 -7.14
C ASN A 116 17.66 -1.97 -7.81
N ASP A 117 16.53 -2.56 -7.43
CA ASP A 117 16.07 -3.87 -7.90
C ASP A 117 14.93 -3.71 -8.93
N GLU A 118 15.14 -4.25 -10.13
CA GLU A 118 14.16 -4.20 -11.21
C GLU A 118 12.97 -5.13 -10.94
N ASP A 119 13.21 -6.24 -10.22
CA ASP A 119 12.26 -7.32 -9.97
C ASP A 119 11.66 -7.26 -8.56
N PHE A 120 11.51 -6.04 -8.06
CA PHE A 120 10.98 -5.77 -6.73
C PHE A 120 9.73 -4.89 -6.72
N ALA A 121 8.77 -5.34 -5.92
CA ALA A 121 7.54 -4.63 -5.62
C ALA A 121 7.30 -4.53 -4.11
N VAL A 122 6.68 -3.41 -3.70
CA VAL A 122 6.09 -3.25 -2.38
C VAL A 122 4.62 -2.92 -2.53
N GLY A 123 3.75 -3.48 -1.71
CA GLY A 123 2.33 -3.18 -1.76
C GLY A 123 1.65 -3.34 -0.42
N GLY A 124 0.38 -3.00 -0.38
CA GLY A 124 -0.39 -3.18 0.83
C GLY A 124 -1.87 -2.90 0.62
N THR A 125 -2.69 -3.47 1.49
CA THR A 125 -4.14 -3.35 1.42
C THR A 125 -4.70 -2.62 2.62
N SER A 126 -5.72 -1.77 2.40
CA SER A 126 -6.35 -0.99 3.48
C SER A 126 -5.29 -0.18 4.24
N ALA A 127 -5.07 -0.43 5.54
CA ALA A 127 -3.98 0.18 6.30
C ALA A 127 -2.60 0.08 5.62
N GLY A 128 -2.29 -1.04 4.98
CA GLY A 128 -1.05 -1.24 4.23
C GLY A 128 -0.93 -0.31 3.03
N ALA A 129 -2.03 0.05 2.36
CA ALA A 129 -2.02 1.02 1.25
C ALA A 129 -1.81 2.45 1.76
N ALA A 130 -2.46 2.80 2.86
CA ALA A 130 -2.44 4.15 3.42
C ALA A 130 -1.03 4.62 3.84
N VAL A 131 -0.13 3.69 4.14
CA VAL A 131 1.24 4.01 4.56
C VAL A 131 2.22 4.17 3.40
N LEU A 132 1.86 3.77 2.16
CA LEU A 132 2.81 3.77 1.04
C LEU A 132 3.14 5.18 0.53
N GLY A 133 2.25 6.15 0.76
CA GLY A 133 2.47 7.55 0.37
C GLY A 133 3.51 8.28 1.22
N GLU A 134 3.84 9.50 0.82
CA GLU A 134 4.68 10.43 1.58
C GLU A 134 4.05 10.77 2.93
N LEU A 135 2.75 11.06 2.93
CA LEU A 135 1.95 11.24 4.13
C LEU A 135 0.85 10.18 4.24
N CYS A 136 0.49 9.86 5.48
CA CYS A 136 -0.48 8.84 5.83
C CYS A 136 -1.59 9.43 6.70
N ILE A 137 -2.85 9.23 6.30
CA ILE A 137 -4.03 9.56 7.12
C ILE A 137 -4.23 8.44 8.17
N LEU A 138 -3.95 8.72 9.45
CA LEU A 138 -4.10 7.74 10.54
C LEU A 138 -5.55 7.53 10.97
N ARG A 139 -6.34 8.59 10.93
CA ARG A 139 -7.77 8.60 11.28
C ARG A 139 -8.39 9.89 10.77
N GLY A 140 -9.70 9.92 10.64
CA GLY A 140 -10.42 11.12 10.24
C GLY A 140 -11.91 10.86 10.07
N SER A 141 -12.69 11.91 10.29
CA SER A 141 -14.11 11.96 9.92
C SER A 141 -14.24 12.64 8.57
N ASN A 142 -15.24 12.24 7.77
CA ASN A 142 -15.57 12.89 6.52
C ASN A 142 -16.34 14.21 6.72
N THR A 143 -16.93 14.40 7.90
CA THR A 143 -17.78 15.56 8.24
C THR A 143 -17.17 16.47 9.29
N ASN A 144 -16.14 16.02 9.98
CA ASN A 144 -15.45 16.81 11.00
C ASN A 144 -13.95 16.77 10.75
N PHE A 145 -13.46 17.75 10.00
CA PHE A 145 -12.08 17.84 9.57
C PHE A 145 -11.08 18.02 10.71
N SER A 146 -11.50 18.60 11.84
CA SER A 146 -10.68 18.68 13.05
C SER A 146 -10.24 17.32 13.61
N ARG A 147 -10.86 16.22 13.15
CA ARG A 147 -10.52 14.84 13.53
C ARG A 147 -9.56 14.15 12.56
N VAL A 148 -9.25 14.77 11.42
CA VAL A 148 -8.26 14.23 10.49
C VAL A 148 -6.88 14.36 11.13
N ARG A 149 -6.16 13.24 11.19
CA ARG A 149 -4.79 13.17 11.71
C ARG A 149 -3.92 12.56 10.63
N VAL A 150 -2.91 13.31 10.24
CA VAL A 150 -1.93 12.92 9.22
C VAL A 150 -0.57 12.80 9.88
N THR A 151 0.24 11.86 9.41
CA THR A 151 1.63 11.65 9.81
C THR A 151 2.48 11.40 8.56
N LYS A 152 3.81 11.37 8.71
CA LYS A 152 4.70 10.83 7.67
C LYS A 152 4.39 9.35 7.41
N GLY A 153 4.23 9.00 6.14
CA GLY A 153 4.12 7.62 5.67
C GLY A 153 5.49 6.96 5.51
N LEU A 154 5.55 5.93 4.67
CA LEU A 154 6.77 5.23 4.27
C LEU A 154 7.39 5.82 2.99
N ASN A 155 6.73 6.80 2.36
CA ASN A 155 7.30 7.54 1.24
C ASN A 155 7.78 6.67 0.06
N PHE A 156 7.09 5.56 -0.19
CA PHE A 156 7.32 4.73 -1.38
C PHE A 156 6.72 5.38 -2.64
N ILE A 157 5.67 6.20 -2.46
CA ILE A 157 5.08 7.08 -3.48
C ILE A 157 5.24 8.53 -3.02
N SER A 158 6.36 9.16 -3.38
CA SER A 158 6.68 10.53 -2.99
C SER A 158 5.74 11.54 -3.64
N GLY A 159 5.34 12.58 -2.88
CA GLY A 159 4.41 13.61 -3.32
C GLY A 159 2.92 13.22 -3.20
N PHE A 160 2.59 12.04 -2.66
CA PHE A 160 1.22 11.54 -2.63
C PHE A 160 0.74 11.15 -1.22
N ILE A 161 -0.56 11.38 -0.99
CA ILE A 161 -1.35 10.76 0.08
C ILE A 161 -2.23 9.66 -0.53
N VAL A 162 -2.14 8.45 0.01
CA VAL A 162 -3.00 7.32 -0.41
C VAL A 162 -4.13 7.13 0.58
N ASP A 163 -5.37 7.17 0.08
CA ASP A 163 -6.56 6.75 0.81
C ASP A 163 -7.17 5.49 0.16
N GLN A 164 -7.94 4.76 0.94
CA GLN A 164 -8.37 3.38 0.71
C GLN A 164 -9.82 3.22 1.17
N HIS A 165 -10.52 2.14 0.79
CA HIS A 165 -11.96 1.98 0.95
C HIS A 165 -12.72 3.25 0.56
N PHE A 166 -12.27 3.90 -0.52
CA PHE A 166 -12.45 5.33 -0.68
C PHE A 166 -13.92 5.71 -0.88
N LYS A 167 -14.56 5.18 -1.92
CA LYS A 167 -16.01 5.30 -2.13
C LYS A 167 -16.79 4.65 -1.00
N GLU A 168 -16.43 3.45 -0.59
CA GLU A 168 -17.20 2.62 0.35
C GLU A 168 -17.35 3.29 1.72
N ARG A 169 -16.31 4.02 2.17
CA ARG A 169 -16.32 4.77 3.43
C ARG A 169 -16.50 6.27 3.23
N LYS A 170 -16.92 6.71 2.03
CA LYS A 170 -17.21 8.12 1.69
C LYS A 170 -16.06 9.08 2.00
N ARG A 171 -14.82 8.66 1.75
CA ARG A 171 -13.59 9.31 2.24
C ARG A 171 -13.14 10.54 1.44
N PHE A 172 -13.97 11.00 0.51
CA PHE A 172 -13.72 12.20 -0.30
C PHE A 172 -13.34 13.43 0.54
N GLY A 173 -14.18 13.78 1.53
CA GLY A 173 -13.98 15.00 2.33
C GLY A 173 -12.70 14.98 3.16
N ARG A 174 -12.33 13.84 3.77
CA ARG A 174 -11.12 13.77 4.59
C ARG A 174 -9.84 13.81 3.76
N LEU A 175 -9.87 13.25 2.54
CA LEU A 175 -8.72 13.29 1.64
C LEU A 175 -8.50 14.72 1.18
N ILE A 176 -9.52 15.40 0.64
CA ILE A 176 -9.41 16.81 0.22
C ILE A 176 -8.86 17.69 1.34
N TYR A 177 -9.38 17.55 2.56
CA TYR A 177 -8.86 18.32 3.70
C TYR A 177 -7.36 18.07 3.93
N ALA A 178 -6.90 16.82 3.86
CA ALA A 178 -5.50 16.49 3.99
C ALA A 178 -4.67 17.09 2.84
N LEU A 179 -5.13 16.98 1.59
CA LEU A 179 -4.42 17.53 0.43
C LEU A 179 -4.29 19.05 0.52
N ASP A 180 -5.36 19.77 0.89
CA ASP A 180 -5.29 21.22 1.07
C ASP A 180 -4.39 21.62 2.24
N SER A 181 -4.38 20.85 3.33
CA SER A 181 -3.54 21.15 4.50
C SER A 181 -2.04 20.98 4.21
N PHE A 182 -1.69 19.98 3.39
CA PHE A 182 -0.29 19.59 3.16
C PHE A 182 0.23 19.91 1.76
N LYS A 183 -0.62 20.43 0.87
CA LYS A 183 -0.28 20.84 -0.50
C LYS A 183 0.33 19.69 -1.32
N LEU A 184 -0.24 18.49 -1.17
CA LEU A 184 0.18 17.26 -1.85
C LEU A 184 -0.89 16.75 -2.81
N ASN A 185 -0.48 15.86 -3.70
CA ASN A 185 -1.39 15.08 -4.54
C ASN A 185 -2.00 13.93 -3.73
N GLY A 186 -3.13 13.42 -4.20
CA GLY A 186 -3.86 12.35 -3.53
C GLY A 186 -4.38 11.30 -4.49
N VAL A 187 -4.44 10.06 -4.01
CA VAL A 187 -5.17 8.99 -4.66
C VAL A 187 -6.14 8.34 -3.68
N GLY A 188 -7.39 8.22 -4.07
CA GLY A 188 -8.41 7.45 -3.35
C GLY A 188 -8.66 6.13 -4.08
N VAL A 189 -8.33 5.01 -3.46
CA VAL A 189 -8.48 3.68 -4.05
C VAL A 189 -9.72 3.00 -3.45
N ASP A 190 -10.67 2.63 -4.30
CA ASP A 190 -11.87 1.88 -3.91
C ASP A 190 -11.53 0.44 -3.47
N GLU A 191 -12.45 -0.19 -2.73
CA GLU A 191 -12.36 -1.63 -2.44
C GLU A 191 -12.20 -2.47 -3.72
N ASP A 192 -11.59 -3.66 -3.56
CA ASP A 192 -11.31 -4.61 -4.64
C ASP A 192 -10.59 -3.98 -5.86
N THR A 193 -9.73 -3.00 -5.58
CA THR A 193 -8.98 -2.23 -6.59
C THR A 193 -7.53 -2.05 -6.14
N ALA A 194 -6.61 -2.15 -7.10
CA ALA A 194 -5.18 -1.90 -6.91
C ALA A 194 -4.69 -0.92 -7.98
N LEU A 195 -3.85 0.02 -7.56
CA LEU A 195 -3.20 0.99 -8.44
C LEU A 195 -1.72 0.63 -8.56
N ILE A 196 -1.22 0.54 -9.78
CA ILE A 196 0.18 0.27 -10.07
C ILE A 196 0.91 1.59 -10.24
N TYR A 197 1.91 1.82 -9.38
CA TYR A 197 2.86 2.92 -9.50
C TYR A 197 4.24 2.36 -9.84
N GLU A 198 4.81 2.80 -10.95
CA GLU A 198 6.19 2.51 -11.34
C GLU A 198 7.02 3.79 -11.15
N ARG A 199 8.06 3.79 -10.31
CA ARG A 199 8.74 5.06 -9.95
C ARG A 199 9.30 5.86 -11.12
N ASN A 200 9.69 5.19 -12.20
CA ASN A 200 10.23 5.86 -13.39
C ASN A 200 9.14 6.28 -14.39
N LYS A 201 7.88 5.90 -14.17
CA LYS A 201 6.76 6.14 -15.10
C LYS A 201 5.54 6.80 -14.46
N GLY A 202 5.45 6.84 -13.13
CA GLY A 202 4.25 7.30 -12.43
C GLY A 202 3.21 6.19 -12.28
N PHE A 203 1.94 6.57 -12.25
CA PHE A 203 0.84 5.59 -12.28
C PHE A 203 0.71 5.01 -13.69
N THR A 204 0.59 3.70 -13.81
CA THR A 204 0.61 3.04 -15.12
C THR A 204 -0.56 2.12 -15.37
N LYS A 205 -1.22 1.61 -14.32
CA LYS A 205 -2.32 0.66 -14.46
C LYS A 205 -3.22 0.61 -13.24
N ILE A 206 -4.51 0.37 -13.46
CA ILE A 206 -5.47 -0.01 -12.42
C ILE A 206 -5.82 -1.49 -12.62
N LEU A 207 -5.95 -2.24 -11.53
CA LEU A 207 -6.40 -3.62 -11.54
C LEU A 207 -7.58 -3.78 -10.57
N GLY A 208 -8.60 -4.55 -10.97
CA GLY A 208 -9.76 -4.84 -10.10
C GLY A 208 -11.05 -4.19 -10.56
N ASN A 209 -12.00 -4.01 -9.64
CA ASN A 209 -13.42 -3.78 -9.97
C ASN A 209 -13.96 -2.39 -9.59
N GLY A 210 -13.20 -1.59 -8.85
CA GLY A 210 -13.58 -0.23 -8.46
C GLY A 210 -12.85 0.85 -9.26
N TYR A 211 -12.88 2.07 -8.72
CA TYR A 211 -12.21 3.23 -9.31
C TYR A 211 -11.01 3.65 -8.48
N VAL A 212 -10.06 4.30 -9.15
CA VAL A 212 -9.04 5.13 -8.52
C VAL A 212 -9.37 6.58 -8.80
N TRP A 213 -9.43 7.37 -7.74
CA TRP A 213 -9.72 8.80 -7.77
C TRP A 213 -8.43 9.58 -7.62
N PHE A 214 -8.06 10.35 -8.62
CA PHE A 214 -6.83 11.13 -8.66
C PHE A 214 -7.11 12.59 -8.33
N PHE A 215 -6.31 13.13 -7.42
CA PHE A 215 -6.36 14.52 -6.98
C PHE A 215 -5.01 15.16 -7.20
N GLU A 216 -4.95 16.12 -8.13
CA GLU A 216 -3.74 16.86 -8.45
C GLU A 216 -3.84 18.27 -7.86
N TYR A 217 -2.89 18.62 -7.00
CA TYR A 217 -2.81 19.95 -6.40
C TYR A 217 -2.17 20.92 -7.39
N LEU A 218 -2.95 21.90 -7.86
CA LEU A 218 -2.52 22.85 -8.89
C LEU A 218 -1.94 24.16 -8.34
N GLY A 219 -1.91 24.33 -7.01
CA GLY A 219 -1.67 25.65 -6.39
C GLY A 219 -2.97 26.46 -6.25
N ASP A 220 -2.87 27.67 -5.68
CA ASP A 220 -3.95 28.66 -5.59
C ASP A 220 -5.31 28.11 -5.14
N LYS A 221 -5.29 27.20 -4.15
CA LYS A 221 -6.46 26.51 -3.59
C LYS A 221 -7.28 25.71 -4.62
N SER A 222 -6.65 25.29 -5.71
CA SER A 222 -7.26 24.52 -6.78
C SER A 222 -6.78 23.06 -6.78
N LEU A 223 -7.72 22.15 -7.02
CA LEU A 223 -7.49 20.71 -7.15
C LEU A 223 -8.15 20.24 -8.44
N LYS A 224 -7.39 19.54 -9.29
CA LYS A 224 -7.96 18.79 -10.41
C LYS A 224 -8.34 17.39 -9.93
N LEU A 225 -9.54 16.96 -10.29
CA LEU A 225 -10.09 15.66 -9.96
C LEU A 225 -10.45 14.91 -11.24
N TYR A 226 -10.00 13.67 -11.32
CA TYR A 226 -10.49 12.69 -12.29
C TYR A 226 -10.48 11.30 -11.64
N PHE A 227 -11.19 10.35 -12.23
CA PHE A 227 -11.16 8.96 -11.80
C PHE A 227 -11.07 8.04 -13.00
N ALA A 228 -10.51 6.85 -12.80
CA ALA A 228 -10.33 5.83 -13.82
C ALA A 228 -10.56 4.44 -13.22
N SER A 229 -10.87 3.49 -14.09
CA SER A 229 -11.05 2.06 -13.84
C SER A 229 -10.03 1.24 -14.65
N GLU A 230 -10.02 -0.09 -14.50
CA GLU A 230 -9.01 -0.99 -15.06
C GLU A 230 -8.77 -0.90 -16.57
N ASN A 231 -9.75 -0.47 -17.36
CA ASN A 231 -9.65 -0.38 -18.83
C ASN A 231 -9.40 1.04 -19.34
N GLU A 232 -9.12 1.97 -18.44
CA GLU A 232 -8.85 3.37 -18.78
C GLU A 232 -7.37 3.67 -18.58
N GLU A 233 -6.83 4.57 -19.41
CA GLU A 233 -5.48 5.09 -19.23
C GLU A 233 -5.41 5.98 -17.99
N VAL A 234 -4.26 5.95 -17.30
CA VAL A 234 -4.00 6.67 -16.04
C VAL A 234 -2.72 7.49 -16.10
#